data_AF-A0A6S7JBT1-F1
#
_entry.id   AF-A0A6S7JBT1-F1
#
_cell.length_a   1.000
_cell.length_b   1.000
_cell.length_c   1.000
_cell.angle_alpha   90.00
_cell.angle_beta   90.00
_cell.angle_gamma   90.00
#
_symmetry.space_group_name_H-M   'P 1'
#
loop_
_entity.id
_entity.type
_entity.pdbx_description
1 polymer ?
#
loop_
_entity_poly.entity_id
_entity_poly.type
_entity_poly.pdbx_seq_one_letter_code
_entity_poly.pdbx_strand_id
1 'polypeptide(L)'
;MQQVWRWLYEKKNSIHADHRPEILSLMKSIIYAEMEDISERTDDMLEHSLFEKYPNAAKYFEDVLDLKESWALAYRSGLPVRGNNTNNYVEAQFLVIKDEILNRVKEFNVVGLVDKLTINLEEH
;
A
#
# COMPACT_ATOMS: atom_id res chain seq x y z
N MET A 1 0.63 -2.97 -3.49
CA MET A 1 1.04 -4.08 -2.59
C MET A 1 0.78 -3.84 -1.11
N GLN A 2 1.35 -2.81 -0.46
CA GLN A 2 1.20 -2.65 0.99
C GLN A 2 -0.27 -2.47 1.43
N GLN A 3 -1.06 -1.73 0.65
CA GLN A 3 -2.51 -1.56 0.89
C GLN A 3 -3.26 -2.90 0.85
N VAL A 4 -3.07 -3.68 -0.22
CA VAL A 4 -3.64 -5.03 -0.37
C VAL A 4 -3.24 -5.94 0.79
N TRP A 5 -1.96 -5.91 1.18
CA TRP A 5 -1.49 -6.65 2.35
C TRP A 5 -2.20 -6.23 3.64
N ARG A 6 -2.34 -4.93 3.91
CA ARG A 6 -3.09 -4.45 5.09
C ARG A 6 -4.53 -4.92 5.05
N TRP A 7 -5.20 -4.76 3.92
CA TRP A 7 -6.59 -5.18 3.74
C TRP A 7 -6.78 -6.67 4.04
N LEU A 8 -5.92 -7.55 3.53
CA LEU A 8 -6.02 -9.00 3.80
C LEU A 8 -5.85 -9.38 5.28
N TYR A 9 -5.15 -8.55 6.06
CA TYR A 9 -4.86 -8.79 7.48
C TYR A 9 -5.83 -8.08 8.43
N GLU A 10 -6.73 -7.24 7.92
CA GLU A 10 -7.77 -6.61 8.73
C GLU A 10 -8.82 -7.64 9.16
N LYS A 11 -9.03 -7.74 10.48
CA LYS A 11 -9.95 -8.74 11.08
C LYS A 11 -11.37 -8.70 10.50
N LYS A 12 -11.87 -7.50 10.16
CA LYS A 12 -13.21 -7.31 9.57
C LYS A 12 -13.38 -7.96 8.19
N ASN A 13 -12.28 -8.25 7.49
CA ASN A 13 -12.32 -8.83 6.14
C ASN A 13 -12.29 -10.37 6.18
N SER A 14 -12.06 -10.99 7.35
CA SER A 14 -12.24 -12.42 7.60
C SER A 14 -11.51 -13.39 6.64
N ILE A 15 -10.39 -12.97 6.06
CA ILE A 15 -9.57 -13.82 5.19
C ILE A 15 -8.73 -14.78 6.04
N HIS A 16 -8.84 -16.08 5.75
CA HIS A 16 -8.09 -17.11 6.47
C HIS A 16 -6.58 -16.93 6.24
N ALA A 17 -5.77 -17.14 7.29
CA ALA A 17 -4.34 -16.89 7.26
C ALA A 17 -3.64 -17.64 6.11
N ASP A 18 -4.00 -18.91 5.90
CA ASP A 18 -3.41 -19.78 4.89
C ASP A 18 -3.67 -19.32 3.45
N HIS A 19 -4.74 -18.54 3.22
CA HIS A 19 -5.15 -18.11 1.89
C HIS A 19 -4.55 -16.74 1.51
N ARG A 20 -4.09 -15.95 2.49
CA ARG A 20 -3.53 -14.61 2.25
C ARG A 20 -2.28 -14.63 1.36
N PRO A 21 -1.31 -15.56 1.54
CA PRO A 21 -0.13 -15.62 0.69
C PRO A 21 -0.46 -15.88 -0.78
N GLU A 22 -1.45 -16.74 -1.03
CA GLU A 22 -1.91 -17.09 -2.38
C GLU A 22 -2.57 -15.90 -3.07
N ILE A 23 -3.51 -15.23 -2.40
CA ILE A 23 -4.13 -13.99 -2.92
C ILE A 23 -3.07 -12.91 -3.21
N LEU A 24 -2.08 -12.77 -2.33
CA LEU A 24 -0.96 -11.85 -2.56
C LEU A 24 -0.10 -12.25 -3.76
N SER A 25 0.03 -13.55 -4.03
CA SER A 25 0.77 -14.06 -5.18
C SER A 25 0.06 -13.74 -6.49
N LEU A 26 -1.26 -13.95 -6.56
CA LEU A 26 -2.10 -13.58 -7.71
C LEU A 26 -2.01 -12.07 -8.00
N MET A 27 -2.09 -11.25 -6.96
CA MET A 27 -1.91 -9.80 -7.10
C MET A 27 -0.51 -9.44 -7.64
N LYS A 28 0.54 -10.12 -7.15
CA LYS A 28 1.91 -9.90 -7.64
C LYS A 28 2.06 -10.30 -9.09
N SER A 29 1.47 -11.42 -9.54
CA SER A 29 1.59 -11.84 -10.93
C SER A 29 1.04 -10.79 -11.88
N ILE A 30 -0.04 -10.08 -11.51
CA ILE A 30 -0.57 -8.97 -12.34
C ILE A 30 0.33 -7.74 -12.29
N ILE A 31 0.85 -7.37 -11.11
CA ILE A 31 1.72 -6.18 -10.97
C ILE A 31 2.96 -6.26 -11.86
N TYR A 32 3.58 -7.44 -11.93
CA TYR A 32 4.81 -7.68 -12.67
C TYR A 32 4.58 -8.24 -14.08
N ALA A 33 3.32 -8.37 -14.51
CA ALA A 33 2.98 -8.85 -15.83
C ALA A 33 3.45 -7.88 -16.92
N GLU A 34 3.75 -8.43 -18.09
CA GLU A 34 3.90 -7.67 -19.31
C GLU A 34 2.53 -7.21 -19.82
N MET A 35 2.50 -6.19 -20.68
CA MET A 35 1.26 -5.57 -21.16
C MET A 35 0.30 -6.59 -21.79
N GLU A 36 0.84 -7.57 -22.52
CA GLU A 36 0.09 -8.61 -23.22
C GLU A 36 -0.57 -9.60 -22.26
N ASP A 37 0.04 -9.84 -21.10
CA ASP A 37 -0.41 -10.82 -20.10
C ASP A 37 -1.41 -10.25 -19.08
N ILE A 38 -1.52 -8.92 -18.97
CA ILE A 38 -2.28 -8.28 -17.87
C ILE A 38 -3.75 -8.68 -17.88
N SER A 39 -4.36 -8.77 -19.06
CA SER A 39 -5.78 -9.13 -19.18
C SER A 39 -6.02 -10.56 -18.68
N GLU A 40 -5.27 -11.52 -19.22
CA GLU A 40 -5.38 -12.94 -18.86
C GLU A 40 -5.19 -13.14 -17.35
N ARG A 41 -4.13 -12.55 -16.76
CA ARG A 41 -3.87 -12.68 -15.32
C ARG A 41 -4.92 -12.02 -14.44
N THR A 42 -5.62 -11.00 -14.96
CA THR A 42 -6.72 -10.34 -14.26
C THR A 42 -7.93 -11.27 -14.22
N ASP A 43 -8.26 -11.87 -15.36
CA ASP A 43 -9.38 -12.82 -15.49
C ASP A 43 -9.11 -14.07 -14.62
N ASP A 44 -7.90 -14.65 -14.71
CA ASP A 44 -7.47 -15.78 -13.88
C ASP A 44 -7.63 -15.51 -12.38
N MET A 45 -7.32 -14.28 -11.95
CA MET A 45 -7.47 -13.89 -10.55
C MET A 45 -8.94 -13.81 -10.15
N LEU A 46 -9.79 -13.17 -10.96
CA LEU A 46 -11.22 -13.02 -10.65
C LEU A 46 -11.97 -14.35 -10.65
N GLU A 47 -11.57 -15.29 -11.52
CA GLU A 47 -12.14 -16.64 -11.61
C GLU A 47 -11.54 -17.61 -10.59
N HIS A 48 -10.52 -17.20 -9.83
CA HIS A 48 -9.86 -18.08 -8.88
C HIS A 48 -10.82 -18.48 -7.74
N SER A 49 -10.87 -19.79 -7.42
CA SER A 49 -11.78 -20.38 -6.42
C SER A 49 -11.78 -19.72 -5.02
N LEU A 50 -10.71 -19.00 -4.68
CA LEU A 50 -10.64 -18.22 -3.43
C LEU A 50 -11.60 -17.03 -3.41
N PHE A 51 -11.94 -16.46 -4.56
CA PHE A 51 -12.87 -15.33 -4.66
C PHE A 51 -14.33 -15.79 -4.60
N GLU A 52 -14.63 -17.04 -4.99
CA GLU A 52 -15.92 -17.68 -4.65
C GLU A 52 -16.06 -17.86 -3.13
N LYS A 53 -14.97 -18.26 -2.45
CA LYS A 53 -14.94 -18.43 -0.99
C LYS A 53 -15.03 -17.10 -0.23
N TYR A 54 -14.51 -16.02 -0.79
CA TYR A 54 -14.49 -14.68 -0.19
C TYR A 54 -15.12 -13.64 -1.12
N PRO A 55 -16.45 -13.53 -1.18
CA PRO A 55 -17.13 -12.55 -2.04
C PRO A 55 -16.76 -11.09 -1.72
N ASN A 56 -16.43 -10.80 -0.46
CA ASN A 56 -15.92 -9.48 -0.05
C ASN A 56 -14.53 -9.19 -0.63
N ALA A 57 -13.70 -10.21 -0.80
CA ALA A 57 -12.43 -10.06 -1.51
C ALA A 57 -12.67 -9.88 -3.00
N ALA A 58 -13.59 -10.63 -3.62
CA ALA A 58 -13.91 -10.49 -5.05
C ALA A 58 -14.23 -9.02 -5.39
N LYS A 59 -15.19 -8.45 -4.67
CA LYS A 59 -15.56 -7.04 -4.82
C LYS A 59 -14.41 -6.07 -4.58
N TYR A 60 -13.63 -6.28 -3.52
CA TYR A 60 -12.49 -5.40 -3.23
C TYR A 60 -11.44 -5.44 -4.35
N PHE A 61 -11.18 -6.62 -4.90
CA PHE A 61 -10.17 -6.77 -5.94
C PHE A 61 -10.66 -6.32 -7.32
N GLU A 62 -11.95 -6.42 -7.64
CA GLU A 62 -12.56 -5.74 -8.79
C GLU A 62 -12.22 -4.23 -8.77
N ASP A 63 -12.52 -3.55 -7.66
CA ASP A 63 -12.23 -2.11 -7.50
C ASP A 63 -10.72 -1.80 -7.62
N VAL A 64 -9.85 -2.69 -7.11
CA VAL A 64 -8.39 -2.53 -7.20
C VAL A 64 -7.89 -2.73 -8.63
N LEU A 65 -8.46 -3.69 -9.36
CA LEU A 65 -8.09 -4.06 -10.73
C LEU A 65 -8.60 -3.04 -11.76
N ASP A 66 -9.68 -2.33 -11.47
CA ASP A 66 -10.11 -1.15 -12.25
C ASP A 66 -9.05 -0.06 -12.28
N LEU A 67 -8.26 0.07 -11.20
CA LEU A 67 -7.18 1.04 -11.08
C LEU A 67 -5.82 0.49 -11.55
N LYS A 68 -5.77 -0.66 -12.25
CA LYS A 68 -4.51 -1.34 -12.62
C LYS A 68 -3.50 -0.49 -13.36
N GLU A 69 -3.97 0.43 -14.21
CA GLU A 69 -3.09 1.34 -14.95
C GLU A 69 -2.26 2.26 -14.03
N SER A 70 -2.75 2.55 -12.82
CA SER A 70 -2.03 3.39 -11.85
C SER A 70 -0.88 2.67 -11.14
N TRP A 71 -0.90 1.33 -11.08
CA TRP A 71 0.02 0.57 -10.23
C TRP A 71 0.77 -0.57 -10.92
N ALA A 72 0.26 -1.14 -12.02
CA ALA A 72 0.94 -2.22 -12.72
C ALA A 72 2.16 -1.69 -13.48
N LEU A 73 3.23 -2.48 -13.56
CA LEU A 73 4.50 -2.01 -14.09
C LEU A 73 4.47 -1.80 -15.61
N ALA A 74 3.67 -2.58 -16.34
CA ALA A 74 3.55 -2.44 -17.79
C ALA A 74 3.12 -1.03 -18.23
N TYR A 75 2.25 -0.36 -17.44
CA TYR A 75 1.76 0.99 -17.74
C TYR A 75 2.73 2.11 -17.35
N ARG A 76 3.92 1.78 -16.82
CA ARG A 76 4.92 2.76 -16.35
C ARG A 76 6.03 3.03 -17.35
N SER A 77 5.92 2.53 -18.58
CA SER A 77 6.89 2.75 -19.66
C SER A 77 6.98 4.24 -20.05
N GLY A 78 7.78 4.99 -19.30
CA GLY A 78 7.91 6.45 -19.46
C GLY A 78 8.16 7.19 -18.15
N LEU A 79 7.96 6.55 -17.00
CA LEU A 79 8.27 7.15 -15.71
C LEU A 79 9.75 6.94 -15.34
N PRO A 80 10.45 7.94 -14.78
CA PRO A 80 11.84 7.82 -14.34
C PRO A 80 11.95 7.07 -13.00
N VAL A 81 11.37 5.86 -12.93
CA VAL A 81 11.31 5.06 -11.70
C VAL A 81 12.67 4.45 -11.31
N ARG A 82 13.65 4.38 -12.22
CA ARG A 82 15.00 3.82 -11.98
C ARG A 82 14.98 2.43 -11.29
N GLY A 83 13.96 1.62 -11.58
CA GLY A 83 13.75 0.31 -10.95
C GLY A 83 13.14 0.35 -9.53
N ASN A 84 12.85 1.54 -8.97
CA ASN A 84 12.20 1.67 -7.68
C ASN A 84 10.68 1.59 -7.83
N ASN A 85 10.13 0.48 -7.35
CA ASN A 85 8.69 0.20 -7.39
C ASN A 85 8.05 0.18 -5.99
N THR A 86 8.86 0.43 -4.95
CA THR A 86 8.43 0.50 -3.55
C THR A 86 8.34 1.95 -3.08
N ASN A 87 7.64 2.17 -1.98
CA ASN A 87 7.35 3.49 -1.42
C ASN A 87 8.56 4.13 -0.69
N ASN A 88 9.77 3.55 -0.78
CA ASN A 88 10.94 3.97 0.01
C ASN A 88 11.25 5.47 -0.12
N TYR A 89 11.21 6.03 -1.34
CA TYR A 89 11.45 7.45 -1.56
C TYR A 89 10.39 8.34 -0.92
N VAL A 90 9.13 7.93 -1.04
CA VAL A 90 7.99 8.63 -0.44
C VAL A 90 8.11 8.57 1.08
N GLU A 91 8.38 7.39 1.66
CA GLU A 91 8.58 7.24 3.10
C GLU A 91 9.74 8.08 3.61
N ALA A 92 10.89 8.09 2.92
CA ALA A 92 12.04 8.91 3.28
C ALA A 92 11.73 10.42 3.27
N GLN A 93 11.02 10.91 2.25
CA GLN A 93 10.61 12.32 2.19
C GLN A 93 9.61 12.67 3.29
N PHE A 94 8.63 11.79 3.54
CA PHE A 94 7.66 12.00 4.61
C PHE A 94 8.30 11.94 6.00
N LEU A 95 9.41 11.22 6.19
CA LEU A 95 10.18 11.26 7.43
C LEU A 95 10.78 12.65 7.66
N VAL A 96 11.45 13.21 6.66
CA VAL A 96 12.02 14.57 6.75
C VAL A 96 10.93 15.60 7.07
N ILE A 97 9.79 15.55 6.38
CA ILE A 97 8.66 16.46 6.67
C ILE A 97 8.17 16.29 8.11
N LYS A 98 8.04 15.05 8.59
CA LYS A 98 7.55 14.79 9.95
C LYS A 98 8.53 15.28 11.01
N ASP A 99 9.81 15.15 10.76
CA ASP A 99 10.84 15.50 11.74
C ASP A 99 11.11 17.00 11.73
N GLU A 100 11.32 17.61 10.55
CA GLU A 100 11.72 19.01 10.40
C GLU A 100 10.55 20.00 10.46
N ILE A 101 9.40 19.65 9.87
CA ILE A 101 8.26 20.58 9.77
C ILE A 101 7.25 20.31 10.87
N LEU A 102 6.91 19.04 11.09
CA LEU A 102 5.91 18.66 12.09
C LEU A 102 6.49 18.44 13.48
N ASN A 103 7.82 18.62 13.64
CA ASN A 103 8.53 18.47 14.91
C ASN A 103 8.12 17.19 15.66
N ARG A 104 7.98 16.06 14.94
CA ARG A 104 7.55 14.79 15.52
C ARG A 104 8.68 14.15 16.34
N VAL A 105 9.05 14.80 17.43
CA VAL A 105 10.12 14.36 18.33
C VAL A 105 9.51 13.51 19.43
N LYS A 106 10.09 12.32 19.69
CA LYS A 106 9.84 11.60 20.93
C LYS A 106 10.52 12.36 22.06
N GLU A 107 9.77 13.21 22.77
CA GLU A 107 10.26 13.75 24.05
C GLU A 107 10.23 12.66 25.11
N PHE A 108 11.37 12.45 25.77
CA PHE A 108 11.54 11.35 26.73
C PHE A 108 10.91 11.65 28.10
N ASN A 109 10.50 12.89 28.36
CA ASN A 109 9.79 13.27 29.57
C ASN A 109 8.72 14.35 29.30
N VAL A 110 7.72 14.41 30.19
CA VAL A 110 6.57 15.33 30.07
C VAL A 110 7.01 16.80 30.14
N VAL A 111 8.10 17.10 30.85
CA VAL A 111 8.63 18.47 30.97
C VAL A 111 9.13 18.98 29.62
N GLY A 112 9.93 18.19 28.89
CA GLY A 112 10.42 18.53 27.55
C GLY A 112 9.30 18.65 26.51
N LEU A 113 8.22 17.89 26.67
CA LEU A 113 7.03 18.01 25.82
C LEU A 113 6.28 19.33 26.07
N VAL A 114 6.08 19.71 27.34
CA VAL A 114 5.41 20.96 27.71
C VAL A 114 6.23 22.15 27.23
N ASP A 115 7.54 22.15 27.49
CA ASP A 115 8.45 23.24 27.14
C ASP A 115 8.42 23.51 25.63
N LYS A 116 8.46 22.47 24.79
CA LYS A 116 8.35 22.60 23.34
C LYS A 116 7.00 23.09 22.86
N LEU A 117 5.90 22.69 23.49
CA LEU A 117 4.56 23.15 23.12
C LEU A 117 4.39 24.64 23.45
N THR A 118 4.90 25.09 24.60
CA THR A 118 4.79 26.49 25.02
C THR A 118 5.73 27.41 24.26
N ILE A 119 6.99 27.03 24.02
CA ILE A 119 7.97 27.88 23.32
C ILE A 119 7.54 28.15 21.86
N ASN A 120 7.05 27.13 21.15
CA ASN A 120 6.58 27.32 19.77
C ASN A 120 5.24 28.08 19.66
N LEU A 121 4.47 28.16 20.74
CA LEU A 121 3.23 28.95 20.80
C LEU A 121 3.48 30.42 21.12
N GLU A 122 4.63 30.76 21.71
CA GLU A 122 5.02 32.14 22.04
C GLU A 122 5.74 32.87 20.88
N GLU A 123 6.19 32.15 19.85
CA GLU A 123 6.81 32.72 18.63
C GLU A 123 5.81 33.02 17.48
N HIS A 124 4.51 32.99 17.74
CA HIS A 124 3.43 33.41 16.83
C HIS A 124 2.49 34.42 17.50
#